data_AF-A0A368KBR4-F1
#
_entry.id   AF-A0A368KBR4-F1
#
_cell.length_a   1.000
_cell.length_b   1.000
_cell.length_c   1.000
_cell.angle_alpha   90.00
_cell.angle_beta   90.00
_cell.angle_gamma   90.00
#
_symmetry.space_group_name_H-M   'P 1'
#
loop_
_entity.id
_entity.type
_entity.pdbx_description
1 polymer ?
#
loop_
_entity_poly.entity_id
_entity_poly.type
_entity_poly.pdbx_seq_one_letter_code
_entity_poly.pdbx_strand_id
1 'polypeptide(L)'
;MSKIKKERLVNELRIVLRERQKGKCCYCRQPMTAYPRGRMPQGGYRHDGETIEHLQRRRDGGKTTRDNVALACFQCNSDRGAVDWFTYASYRSGELFG
;
A
#
# COMPACT_ATOMS: atom_id res chain seq x y z
N MET A 1 3.91 20.20 -12.54
CA MET A 1 5.02 19.25 -12.24
C MET A 1 5.01 18.14 -13.28
N SER A 2 6.16 17.79 -13.87
CA SER A 2 6.22 16.78 -14.95
C SER A 2 5.92 15.37 -14.46
N LYS A 3 5.42 14.51 -15.37
CA LYS A 3 5.07 13.10 -15.09
C LYS A 3 6.27 12.31 -14.55
N ILE A 4 7.44 12.50 -15.17
CA ILE A 4 8.71 11.83 -14.81
C ILE A 4 9.13 12.19 -13.38
N LYS A 5 9.06 13.47 -13.01
CA LYS A 5 9.43 13.93 -11.66
C LYS A 5 8.53 13.31 -10.58
N LYS A 6 7.22 13.18 -10.86
CA LYS A 6 6.25 12.55 -9.96
C LYS A 6 6.54 11.06 -9.78
N GLU A 7 6.83 10.34 -10.86
CA GLU A 7 7.14 8.91 -10.79
C GLU A 7 8.40 8.62 -9.97
N ARG A 8 9.45 9.42 -10.16
CA ARG A 8 10.67 9.32 -9.35
C ARG A 8 10.40 9.51 -7.86
N LEU A 9 9.67 10.56 -7.49
CA LEU A 9 9.30 10.83 -6.09
C LEU A 9 8.50 9.68 -5.47
N VAL A 10 7.60 9.09 -6.26
CA VAL A 10 6.75 7.97 -5.85
C VAL A 10 7.57 6.66 -5.69
N ASN A 11 8.66 6.49 -6.44
CA ASN A 11 9.61 5.39 -6.27
C ASN A 11 10.51 5.59 -5.05
N GLU A 12 11.01 6.80 -4.82
CA GLU A 12 11.77 7.15 -3.61
C GLU A 12 10.94 6.92 -2.35
N LEU A 13 9.65 7.29 -2.37
CA LEU A 13 8.72 6.99 -1.28
C LEU A 13 8.59 5.48 -1.00
N ARG A 14 8.54 4.63 -2.04
CA ARG A 14 8.48 3.17 -1.85
C ARG A 14 9.69 2.64 -1.10
N ILE A 15 10.89 3.13 -1.41
CA ILE A 15 12.13 2.69 -0.74
C ILE A 15 12.03 2.97 0.76
N VAL A 16 11.69 4.22 1.12
CA VAL A 16 11.56 4.64 2.53
C VAL A 16 10.49 3.84 3.27
N LEU A 17 9.32 3.63 2.66
CA LEU A 17 8.24 2.87 3.28
C LEU A 17 8.61 1.39 3.42
N ARG A 18 9.30 0.81 2.43
CA ARG A 18 9.71 -0.60 2.44
C ARG A 18 10.67 -0.89 3.59
N GLU A 19 11.65 -0.02 3.80
CA GLU A 19 12.56 -0.11 4.94
C GLU A 19 11.81 -0.05 6.27
N ARG A 20 10.94 0.96 6.45
CA ARG A 20 10.13 1.13 7.67
C ARG A 20 9.21 -0.05 7.94
N GLN A 21 8.66 -0.64 6.89
CA GLN A 21 7.74 -1.77 6.99
C GLN A 21 8.41 -3.14 6.92
N LYS A 22 9.75 -3.20 6.84
CA LYS A 22 10.52 -4.43 6.69
C LYS A 22 10.03 -5.29 5.50
N GLY A 23 9.62 -4.64 4.41
CA GLY A 23 9.07 -5.29 3.22
C GLY A 23 7.70 -5.98 3.39
N LYS A 24 6.98 -5.71 4.49
CA LYS A 24 5.70 -6.37 4.82
C LYS A 24 4.50 -5.44 4.59
N CYS A 25 3.38 -6.03 4.19
CA CYS A 25 2.10 -5.32 4.05
C CYS A 25 1.69 -4.66 5.38
N CYS A 26 1.16 -3.43 5.32
CA CYS A 26 0.65 -2.74 6.51
C CYS A 26 -0.52 -3.48 7.18
N TYR A 27 -1.34 -4.21 6.42
CA TYR A 27 -2.51 -4.93 6.92
C TYR A 27 -2.17 -6.39 7.29
N CYS A 28 -1.96 -7.28 6.31
CA CYS A 28 -1.79 -8.71 6.59
C CYS A 28 -0.40 -9.12 7.09
N ARG A 29 0.55 -8.18 7.17
CA ARG A 29 1.95 -8.40 7.61
C ARG A 29 2.75 -9.43 6.79
N GLN A 30 2.21 -9.92 5.67
CA GLN A 30 2.91 -10.82 4.76
C GLN A 30 3.98 -10.07 3.94
N PRO A 31 5.07 -10.75 3.52
CA PRO A 31 6.04 -10.19 2.59
C PRO A 31 5.39 -9.76 1.27
N MET A 32 5.94 -8.72 0.63
CA MET A 32 5.46 -8.22 -0.66
C MET A 32 6.52 -8.34 -1.76
N THR A 33 6.06 -8.56 -2.99
CA THR A 33 6.91 -8.40 -4.17
C THR A 33 7.10 -6.92 -4.48
N ALA A 34 8.34 -6.45 -4.36
CA ALA A 34 8.70 -5.04 -4.58
C ALA A 34 8.41 -4.56 -6.01
N TYR A 35 8.09 -3.27 -6.16
CA TYR A 35 7.97 -2.60 -7.46
C TYR A 35 9.36 -2.46 -8.10
N PRO A 36 9.47 -2.57 -9.44
CA PRO A 36 8.40 -2.83 -10.41
C PRO A 36 8.03 -4.31 -10.59
N ARG A 37 8.73 -5.26 -9.95
CA ARG A 37 8.50 -6.71 -10.14
C ARG A 37 7.09 -7.17 -9.76
N GLY A 38 6.44 -6.46 -8.84
CA GLY A 38 5.04 -6.74 -8.46
C GLY A 38 4.01 -6.31 -9.50
N ARG A 39 4.38 -5.49 -10.49
CA ARG A 39 3.51 -5.02 -11.57
C ARG A 39 3.57 -5.99 -12.75
N MET A 40 2.42 -6.37 -13.28
CA MET A 40 2.34 -7.31 -14.40
C MET A 40 2.52 -6.60 -15.76
N PRO A 41 3.12 -7.26 -16.77
CA PRO A 41 3.30 -6.69 -18.11
C PRO A 41 1.98 -6.27 -18.77
N GLN A 42 0.92 -7.07 -18.58
CA GLN A 42 -0.41 -6.85 -19.15
C GLN A 42 -1.21 -5.74 -18.43
N GLY A 43 -0.61 -5.11 -17.41
CA GLY A 43 -1.31 -4.20 -16.50
C GLY A 43 -1.76 -4.90 -15.21
N GLY A 44 -1.99 -4.10 -14.16
CA GLY A 44 -2.31 -4.62 -12.83
C GLY A 44 -1.09 -5.08 -12.02
N TYR A 45 -1.36 -5.78 -10.92
CA TYR A 45 -0.36 -6.22 -9.94
C TYR A 45 -0.63 -7.67 -9.54
N ARG A 46 0.44 -8.38 -9.14
CA ARG A 46 0.34 -9.66 -8.43
C ARG A 46 -0.39 -9.43 -7.10
N HIS A 47 -1.07 -10.45 -6.57
CA HIS A 47 -1.74 -10.36 -5.26
C HIS A 47 -0.82 -9.86 -4.13
N ASP A 48 0.44 -10.26 -4.16
CA ASP A 48 1.50 -9.88 -3.22
C ASP A 48 2.31 -8.65 -3.67
N GLY A 49 1.99 -8.06 -4.82
CA GLY A 49 2.69 -6.89 -5.36
C GLY A 49 2.52 -5.67 -4.46
N GLU A 50 3.62 -4.97 -4.16
CA GLU A 50 3.55 -3.76 -3.33
C GLU A 50 2.82 -2.62 -4.06
N THR A 51 1.94 -1.94 -3.33
CA THR A 51 1.20 -0.77 -3.79
C THR A 51 1.29 0.33 -2.74
N ILE A 52 1.05 1.58 -3.16
CA ILE A 52 0.90 2.70 -2.20
C ILE A 52 -0.55 2.71 -1.75
N GLU A 53 -0.75 2.56 -0.45
CA GLU A 53 -2.04 2.65 0.21
C GLU A 53 -2.20 4.01 0.89
N HIS A 54 -3.41 4.57 0.84
CA HIS A 54 -3.81 5.78 1.52
C HIS A 54 -4.66 5.43 2.75
N LEU A 55 -4.16 5.68 3.96
CA LEU A 55 -4.82 5.34 5.23
C LEU A 55 -6.18 6.05 5.35
N GLN A 56 -6.19 7.37 5.21
CA GLN A 56 -7.37 8.13 4.80
C GLN A 56 -7.47 8.07 3.28
N ARG A 57 -8.58 7.53 2.77
CA ARG A 57 -8.79 7.35 1.33
C ARG A 57 -8.76 8.68 0.60
N ARG A 58 -8.25 8.66 -0.63
CA ARG A 58 -8.23 9.85 -1.50
C ARG A 58 -9.63 10.42 -1.77
N ARG A 59 -10.62 9.54 -1.95
CA ARG A 59 -12.02 9.93 -2.17
C ARG A 59 -12.66 10.63 -0.97
N ASP A 60 -12.09 10.44 0.21
CA ASP A 60 -12.53 11.09 1.47
C ASP A 60 -11.59 12.26 1.85
N GLY A 61 -10.83 12.80 0.88
CA GLY A 61 -9.93 13.95 1.09
C GLY A 61 -8.50 13.61 1.51
N GLY A 62 -8.15 12.32 1.64
CA GLY A 62 -6.80 11.89 2.01
C GLY A 62 -5.72 12.30 1.00
N LYS A 63 -4.65 12.93 1.48
CA LYS A 63 -3.53 13.41 0.65
C LYS A 63 -2.40 12.39 0.57
N THR A 64 -1.55 12.51 -0.45
CA THR A 64 -0.30 11.74 -0.53
C THR A 64 0.78 12.41 0.32
N THR A 65 0.68 12.26 1.64
CA THR A 65 1.62 12.76 2.63
C THR A 65 2.26 11.60 3.38
N ARG A 66 3.44 11.80 3.98
CA ARG A 66 4.24 10.72 4.60
C ARG A 66 3.52 10.00 5.75
N ASP A 67 2.61 10.69 6.41
CA ASP A 67 1.76 10.22 7.51
C ASP A 67 0.48 9.51 7.05
N ASN A 68 0.04 9.75 5.82
CA ASN A 68 -1.19 9.16 5.27
C ASN A 68 -0.95 8.03 4.26
N VAL A 69 0.31 7.62 4.05
CA VAL A 69 0.66 6.59 3.07
C VAL A 69 1.47 5.46 3.67
N ALA A 70 1.17 4.24 3.25
CA ALA A 70 1.89 3.02 3.59
C ALA A 70 2.02 2.10 2.36
N LEU A 71 2.81 1.04 2.47
CA LEU A 71 2.80 -0.06 1.51
C LEU A 71 1.78 -1.13 1.91
N ALA A 72 0.92 -1.52 0.98
CA ALA A 72 0.04 -2.67 1.10
C ALA A 72 0.24 -3.61 -0.08
N CYS A 73 0.01 -4.91 0.12
CA CYS A 73 -0.09 -5.82 -1.01
C CYS A 73 -1.34 -5.47 -1.83
N PHE A 74 -1.31 -5.77 -3.12
CA PHE A 74 -2.42 -5.44 -4.02
C PHE A 74 -3.75 -6.03 -3.55
N GLN A 75 -3.75 -7.27 -3.03
CA GLN A 75 -4.96 -7.91 -2.53
C GLN A 75 -5.60 -7.09 -1.40
N CYS A 76 -4.86 -6.80 -0.32
CA CYS A 76 -5.41 -6.05 0.82
C CYS A 76 -5.82 -4.63 0.45
N ASN A 77 -5.06 -3.96 -0.43
CA ASN A 77 -5.40 -2.61 -0.88
C ASN A 77 -6.70 -2.61 -1.70
N SER A 78 -6.91 -3.63 -2.54
CA SER A 78 -8.12 -3.77 -3.34
C SER A 78 -9.34 -4.16 -2.48
N ASP A 79 -9.14 -5.00 -1.47
CA ASP A 79 -10.21 -5.57 -0.64
C ASP A 79 -10.74 -4.60 0.43
N ARG A 80 -9.93 -3.66 0.93
CA ARG A 80 -10.33 -2.81 2.08
C ARG A 80 -11.63 -2.05 1.84
N GLY A 81 -11.87 -1.60 0.61
CA GLY A 81 -13.09 -0.89 0.24
C GLY A 81 -13.33 0.40 1.04
N ALA A 82 -14.35 0.39 1.90
CA ALA A 82 -14.75 1.53 2.71
C ALA A 82 -14.44 1.44 4.20
N VAL A 83 -13.87 0.32 4.63
CA VAL A 83 -13.46 0.13 6.02
C VAL A 83 -12.29 1.08 6.31
N ASP A 84 -12.31 1.74 7.46
CA ASP A 84 -11.17 2.56 7.89
C ASP A 84 -9.92 1.69 8.07
N TRP A 85 -8.75 2.33 7.96
CA TRP A 85 -7.49 1.59 7.94
C TRP A 85 -7.23 0.82 9.23
N PHE A 86 -7.71 1.32 10.37
CA PHE A 86 -7.43 0.74 11.68
C PHE A 86 -8.29 -0.50 11.90
N THR A 87 -9.61 -0.41 11.68
CA THR A 87 -10.51 -1.56 11.74
C THR A 87 -10.12 -2.64 10.73
N TYR A 88 -9.75 -2.26 9.51
CA TYR A 88 -9.30 -3.24 8.52
C TYR A 88 -7.97 -3.91 8.92
N ALA A 89 -7.04 -3.17 9.53
CA ALA A 89 -5.80 -3.74 10.05
C ALA A 89 -6.07 -4.78 11.14
N SER A 90 -6.92 -4.45 12.13
CA SER A 90 -7.27 -5.37 13.22
C SER A 90 -8.04 -6.61 12.74
N TYR A 91 -8.88 -6.48 11.70
CA TYR A 91 -9.48 -7.64 11.04
C TYR A 91 -8.42 -8.53 10.37
N ARG A 92 -7.48 -7.94 9.60
CA ARG A 92 -6.46 -8.70 8.88
C ARG A 92 -5.38 -9.32 9.77
N SER A 93 -5.15 -8.77 10.97
CA SER A 93 -4.26 -9.36 11.98
C SER A 93 -4.93 -10.45 12.81
N GLY A 94 -6.25 -10.60 12.72
CA GLY A 94 -7.03 -11.52 13.56
C GLY A 94 -7.31 -10.99 14.97
N GLU A 95 -7.03 -9.72 15.25
CA GLU A 95 -7.39 -9.08 16.53
C GLU A 95 -8.91 -8.87 16.67
N LEU A 96 -9.60 -8.72 15.54
CA LEU A 96 -11.05 -8.72 15.48
C LEU A 96 -11.53 -10.09 15.00
N PHE A 97 -12.32 -10.76 15.85
CA PHE A 97 -12.98 -12.05 15.59
C PHE A 97 -12.04 -13.28 15.43
N GLY A 98 -10.78 -13.17 15.87
CA GLY A 98 -9.84 -14.29 15.98
C GLY A 98 -9.82 -14.95 17.35
#